data_AF-X0Z848-F1
#
_entry.id   AF-X0Z848-F1
#
_cell.length_a   1.000
_cell.length_b   1.000
_cell.length_c   1.000
_cell.angle_alpha   90.00
_cell.angle_beta   90.00
_cell.angle_gamma   90.00
#
_symmetry.space_group_name_H-M   'P 1'
#
loop_
_entity.id
_entity.type
_entity.pdbx_description
1 polymer ?
#
loop_
_entity_poly.entity_id
_entity_poly.type
_entity_poly.pdbx_seq_one_letter_code
_entity_poly.pdbx_strand_id
1 'polypeptide(L)'
;MEKYSVRKQLVRMQVSEKGLRREKGAGLIVVIMILAFMLSVGLVLIKTTTTGKKVSANVRYQHQAFNAAEAGFDAAKIAIDGFFADSIWVNFDGLTLTEPDNIDLPTTDGTTINPNYFRCLTDIQVLNKLDANGDGSPDYPNVLFFKWPYILDESGDLDPRFTYTAFLIDDEASGGTPDANDVLMVCIGTAGTGSNMTTSRLEIEIAIETII
;
A
#
# COMPACT_ATOMS: atom_id res chain seq x y z
N MET A 1 -88.48 -85.14 -10.20
CA MET A 1 -88.67 -83.83 -9.54
C MET A 1 -87.63 -83.72 -8.44
N GLU A 2 -86.53 -83.01 -8.67
CA GLU A 2 -85.68 -82.52 -7.57
C GLU A 2 -84.87 -81.31 -8.05
N LYS A 3 -84.96 -80.24 -7.28
CA LYS A 3 -84.43 -78.91 -7.55
C LYS A 3 -82.91 -78.90 -7.34
N TYR A 4 -82.14 -78.40 -8.30
CA TYR A 4 -80.79 -77.93 -8.04
C TYR A 4 -80.68 -76.42 -8.28
N SER A 5 -80.40 -75.75 -7.17
CA SER A 5 -80.29 -74.31 -6.96
C SER A 5 -78.97 -73.78 -7.52
N VAL A 6 -79.03 -72.85 -8.47
CA VAL A 6 -77.83 -72.20 -9.04
C VAL A 6 -77.44 -71.02 -8.13
N ARG A 7 -76.35 -71.18 -7.37
CA ARG A 7 -75.75 -70.08 -6.60
C ARG A 7 -74.99 -69.13 -7.54
N LYS A 8 -75.43 -67.87 -7.55
CA LYS A 8 -74.85 -66.75 -8.28
C LYS A 8 -73.60 -66.24 -7.53
N GLN A 9 -72.40 -66.56 -8.02
CA GLN A 9 -71.16 -65.95 -7.53
C GLN A 9 -70.91 -64.62 -8.26
N LEU A 10 -71.06 -63.51 -7.53
CA LEU A 10 -70.64 -62.17 -7.96
C LEU A 10 -69.16 -61.99 -7.64
N VAL A 11 -68.30 -62.05 -8.65
CA VAL A 11 -66.90 -61.64 -8.54
C VAL A 11 -66.87 -60.11 -8.65
N ARG A 12 -66.64 -59.41 -7.54
CA ARG A 12 -66.33 -57.96 -7.55
C ARG A 12 -64.90 -57.78 -8.05
N MET A 13 -64.77 -57.26 -9.27
CA MET A 13 -63.50 -56.76 -9.78
C MET A 13 -63.22 -55.40 -9.11
N GLN A 14 -62.30 -55.35 -8.15
CA GLN A 14 -61.78 -54.09 -7.61
C GLN A 14 -60.80 -53.49 -8.63
N VAL A 15 -61.24 -52.49 -9.37
CA VAL A 15 -60.34 -51.62 -10.13
C VAL A 15 -59.58 -50.76 -9.12
N SER A 16 -58.28 -51.05 -8.97
CA SER A 16 -57.36 -50.19 -8.23
C SER A 16 -57.03 -48.98 -9.09
N GLU A 17 -57.73 -47.87 -8.87
CA GLU A 17 -57.28 -46.56 -9.34
C GLU A 17 -56.04 -46.16 -8.56
N LYS A 18 -54.85 -46.36 -9.15
CA LYS A 18 -53.63 -45.71 -8.68
C LYS A 18 -53.76 -44.20 -8.96
N GLY A 19 -54.06 -43.44 -7.92
CA GLY A 19 -54.08 -41.98 -7.99
C GLY A 19 -52.72 -41.43 -8.44
N LEU A 20 -52.71 -40.68 -9.56
CA LEU A 20 -51.57 -39.86 -9.94
C LEU A 20 -51.36 -38.78 -8.87
N ARG A 21 -50.31 -38.97 -8.03
CA ARG A 21 -49.84 -37.95 -7.11
C ARG A 21 -49.34 -36.73 -7.92
N ARG A 22 -49.92 -35.57 -7.62
CA ARG A 22 -49.54 -34.25 -8.15
C ARG A 22 -48.08 -33.90 -7.80
N GLU A 23 -47.18 -33.96 -8.77
CA GLU A 23 -45.82 -33.38 -8.69
C GLU A 23 -45.80 -31.88 -9.03
N LYS A 24 -46.67 -31.06 -8.42
CA LYS A 24 -46.80 -29.63 -8.78
C LYS A 24 -45.88 -28.66 -8.00
N GLY A 25 -44.84 -29.16 -7.33
CA GLY A 25 -43.91 -28.34 -6.53
C GLY A 25 -42.42 -28.53 -6.83
N ALA A 26 -42.02 -29.68 -7.39
CA ALA A 26 -40.61 -30.03 -7.58
C ALA A 26 -39.91 -29.12 -8.60
N GLY A 27 -40.59 -28.75 -9.70
CA GLY A 27 -40.04 -27.86 -10.71
C GLY A 27 -39.69 -26.46 -10.17
N LEU A 28 -40.54 -25.91 -9.31
CA LEU A 28 -40.30 -24.61 -8.67
C LEU A 28 -39.06 -24.67 -7.76
N ILE A 29 -38.91 -25.75 -6.99
CA ILE A 29 -37.77 -25.95 -6.08
C ILE A 29 -36.46 -26.00 -6.88
N VAL A 30 -36.43 -26.74 -7.98
CA VAL A 30 -35.24 -26.83 -8.85
C VAL A 30 -34.86 -25.46 -9.41
N VAL A 31 -35.83 -24.67 -9.86
CA VAL A 31 -35.59 -23.31 -10.36
C VAL A 31 -35.04 -22.40 -9.26
N ILE A 32 -35.58 -22.46 -8.05
CA ILE A 32 -35.07 -21.68 -6.91
C ILE A 32 -33.63 -22.08 -6.57
N MET A 33 -33.30 -23.38 -6.61
CA MET A 33 -31.93 -23.84 -6.39
C MET A 33 -30.96 -23.33 -7.46
N ILE A 34 -31.35 -23.37 -8.74
CA ILE A 34 -30.53 -22.84 -9.83
C ILE A 34 -30.34 -21.32 -9.69
N LEU A 35 -31.40 -20.59 -9.34
CA LEU A 35 -31.33 -19.14 -9.11
C LEU A 35 -30.41 -18.81 -7.93
N ALA A 36 -30.53 -19.52 -6.80
CA ALA A 36 -29.68 -19.33 -5.63
C ALA A 36 -28.20 -19.62 -5.95
N PHE A 37 -27.94 -20.67 -6.75
CA PHE A 37 -26.60 -20.98 -7.23
C PHE A 37 -26.04 -19.88 -8.14
N MET A 38 -26.80 -19.44 -9.15
CA MET A 38 -26.40 -18.34 -10.05
C MET A 38 -26.14 -17.04 -9.29
N LEU A 39 -26.98 -16.71 -8.29
CA LEU A 39 -26.77 -15.56 -7.40
C LEU A 39 -25.44 -15.67 -6.64
N SER A 40 -25.16 -16.84 -6.09
CA SER A 40 -23.92 -17.08 -5.33
C SER A 40 -22.69 -16.93 -6.22
N VAL A 41 -22.70 -17.52 -7.43
CA VAL A 41 -21.61 -17.38 -8.41
C VAL A 41 -21.44 -15.93 -8.86
N GLY A 42 -22.55 -15.21 -9.10
CA GLY A 42 -22.52 -13.80 -9.46
C GLY A 42 -21.88 -12.91 -8.38
N LEU A 43 -22.23 -13.13 -7.11
CA LEU A 43 -21.64 -12.40 -5.98
C LEU A 43 -20.14 -12.68 -5.83
N VAL A 44 -19.72 -13.94 -6.02
CA VAL A 44 -18.30 -14.32 -5.98
C VAL A 44 -17.52 -13.60 -7.09
N LEU A 45 -18.03 -13.57 -8.32
CA LEU A 45 -17.39 -12.90 -9.46
C LEU A 45 -17.25 -11.37 -9.26
N ILE A 46 -18.28 -10.72 -8.72
CA ILE A 46 -18.22 -9.28 -8.42
C ILE A 46 -17.14 -9.03 -7.36
N LYS A 47 -17.09 -9.86 -6.31
CA LYS A 47 -16.11 -9.73 -5.23
C LYS A 47 -14.67 -9.93 -5.72
N THR A 48 -14.40 -10.99 -6.49
CA THR A 48 -13.05 -11.26 -7.02
C THR A 48 -12.58 -10.15 -7.96
N THR A 49 -13.46 -9.65 -8.83
CA THR A 49 -13.13 -8.55 -9.74
C THR A 49 -12.82 -7.25 -8.98
N THR A 50 -13.61 -6.94 -7.95
CA THR A 50 -13.41 -5.74 -7.13
C THR A 50 -12.11 -5.82 -6.33
N THR A 51 -11.81 -6.99 -5.74
CA THR A 51 -10.53 -7.23 -5.06
C THR A 51 -9.36 -7.13 -6.04
N GLY A 52 -9.47 -7.73 -7.23
CA GLY A 52 -8.43 -7.66 -8.26
C GLY A 52 -8.12 -6.23 -8.70
N LYS A 53 -9.15 -5.40 -8.93
CA LYS A 53 -8.98 -3.98 -9.28
C LYS A 53 -8.30 -3.18 -8.16
N LYS A 54 -8.67 -3.41 -6.89
CA LYS A 54 -8.04 -2.75 -5.74
C LYS A 54 -6.58 -3.15 -5.58
N VAL A 55 -6.27 -4.45 -5.71
CA VAL A 55 -4.89 -4.95 -5.63
C VAL A 55 -4.03 -4.40 -6.77
N SER A 56 -4.53 -4.41 -8.00
CA SER A 56 -3.81 -3.86 -9.15
C SER A 56 -3.55 -2.35 -9.02
N ALA A 57 -4.54 -1.58 -8.54
CA ALA A 57 -4.36 -0.16 -8.29
C ALA A 57 -3.31 0.09 -7.20
N ASN A 58 -3.34 -0.67 -6.09
CA ASN A 58 -2.37 -0.54 -5.01
C ASN A 58 -0.95 -0.88 -5.48
N VAL A 59 -0.77 -1.96 -6.25
CA VAL A 59 0.55 -2.33 -6.80
C VAL A 59 1.07 -1.22 -7.71
N ARG A 60 0.23 -0.62 -8.54
CA ARG A 60 0.63 0.52 -9.38
C ARG A 60 1.08 1.72 -8.54
N TYR A 61 0.31 2.11 -7.51
CA TYR A 61 0.69 3.23 -6.65
C TYR A 61 1.97 2.95 -5.86
N GLN A 62 2.22 1.70 -5.46
CA GLN A 62 3.48 1.29 -4.84
C GLN A 62 4.66 1.44 -5.79
N HIS A 63 4.53 0.98 -7.05
CA HIS A 63 5.58 1.22 -8.05
C HIS A 63 5.79 2.70 -8.33
N GLN A 64 4.72 3.50 -8.37
CA GLN A 64 4.84 4.95 -8.57
C GLN A 64 5.55 5.63 -7.39
N ALA A 65 5.24 5.24 -6.14
CA ALA A 65 5.93 5.75 -4.97
C ALA A 65 7.40 5.33 -4.94
N PHE A 66 7.72 4.10 -5.34
CA PHE A 66 9.09 3.62 -5.47
C PHE A 66 9.87 4.41 -6.54
N ASN A 67 9.29 4.58 -7.72
CA ASN A 67 9.91 5.38 -8.79
C ASN A 67 10.11 6.84 -8.37
N ALA A 68 9.20 7.40 -7.56
CA ALA A 68 9.37 8.73 -6.98
C ALA A 68 10.57 8.77 -6.02
N ALA A 69 10.74 7.75 -5.19
CA ALA A 69 11.87 7.65 -4.27
C ALA A 69 13.20 7.53 -5.02
N GLU A 70 13.25 6.72 -6.10
CA GLU A 70 14.43 6.63 -6.98
C GLU A 70 14.76 7.95 -7.66
N ALA A 71 13.76 8.66 -8.19
CA ALA A 71 13.96 9.98 -8.77
C ALA A 71 14.49 10.99 -7.74
N GLY A 72 14.02 10.90 -6.50
CA GLY A 72 14.54 11.69 -5.38
C GLY A 72 15.99 11.35 -5.04
N PHE A 73 16.35 10.06 -5.04
CA PHE A 73 17.72 9.62 -4.83
C PHE A 73 18.67 10.17 -5.92
N ASP A 74 18.29 10.03 -7.19
CA ASP A 74 19.11 10.52 -8.30
C ASP A 74 19.27 12.05 -8.24
N ALA A 75 18.18 12.79 -7.98
CA ALA A 75 18.21 14.24 -7.84
C ALA A 75 19.08 14.68 -6.66
N ALA A 76 18.94 14.03 -5.50
CA ALA A 76 19.77 14.26 -4.33
C ALA A 76 21.24 13.97 -4.61
N LYS A 77 21.56 12.84 -5.23
CA LYS A 77 22.94 12.48 -5.56
C LYS A 77 23.59 13.50 -6.49
N ILE A 78 22.89 13.92 -7.54
CA ILE A 78 23.38 14.95 -8.48
C ILE A 78 23.63 16.28 -7.76
N ALA A 79 22.71 16.70 -6.88
CA ALA A 79 22.86 17.94 -6.12
C ALA A 79 24.06 17.88 -5.17
N ILE A 80 24.21 16.79 -4.43
CA ILE A 80 25.32 16.55 -3.51
C ILE A 80 26.66 16.55 -4.27
N ASP A 81 26.74 15.82 -5.38
CA ASP A 81 27.94 15.80 -6.22
C ASP A 81 28.29 17.18 -6.76
N GLY A 82 27.27 17.98 -7.11
CA GLY A 82 27.43 19.39 -7.49
C GLY A 82 28.00 20.23 -6.35
N PHE A 83 27.47 20.11 -5.13
CA PHE A 83 27.95 20.87 -3.98
C PHE A 83 29.40 20.55 -3.61
N PHE A 84 29.82 19.29 -3.73
CA PHE A 84 31.22 18.90 -3.55
C PHE A 84 32.10 19.38 -4.71
N ALA A 85 31.65 19.25 -5.96
CA ALA A 85 32.40 19.72 -7.14
C ALA A 85 32.64 21.24 -7.10
N ASP A 86 31.65 22.01 -6.64
CA ASP A 86 31.72 23.45 -6.48
C ASP A 86 32.46 23.90 -5.20
N SER A 87 32.95 22.95 -4.39
CA SER A 87 33.60 23.19 -3.10
C SER A 87 32.73 23.97 -2.10
N ILE A 88 31.40 23.87 -2.25
CA ILE A 88 30.43 24.42 -1.30
C ILE A 88 30.39 23.51 -0.06
N TRP A 89 30.43 22.19 -0.28
CA TRP A 89 30.55 21.19 0.77
C TRP A 89 31.96 20.62 0.80
N VAL A 90 32.49 20.44 2.01
CA VAL A 90 33.79 19.82 2.26
C VAL A 90 33.62 18.40 2.83
N ASN A 91 32.60 18.23 3.66
CA ASN A 91 32.15 16.98 4.28
C ASN A 91 30.65 17.11 4.58
N PHE A 92 30.06 16.12 5.25
CA PHE A 92 28.66 16.14 5.65
C PHE A 92 28.38 16.81 7.02
N ASP A 93 29.39 17.41 7.64
CA ASP A 93 29.25 18.03 8.96
C ASP A 93 28.25 19.19 8.94
N GLY A 94 27.27 19.15 9.85
CA GLY A 94 26.19 20.12 9.93
C GLY A 94 25.14 20.07 8.81
N LEU A 95 25.21 19.07 7.92
CA LEU A 95 24.27 18.87 6.80
C LEU A 95 23.22 17.78 7.07
N THR A 96 23.41 17.02 8.14
CA THR A 96 22.46 16.00 8.59
C THR A 96 21.25 16.63 9.29
N LEU A 97 20.12 15.94 9.20
CA LEU A 97 18.87 16.35 9.79
C LEU A 97 18.82 15.88 11.25
N THR A 98 19.01 16.81 12.18
CA THR A 98 18.93 16.56 13.63
C THR A 98 17.61 17.04 14.23
N GLU A 99 16.86 17.85 13.49
CA GLU A 99 15.55 18.39 13.88
C GLU A 99 14.43 17.83 12.97
N PRO A 100 13.20 17.60 13.48
CA PRO A 100 12.75 17.80 14.84
C PRO A 100 13.38 16.85 15.87
N ASP A 101 13.50 17.31 17.13
CA ASP A 101 14.14 16.63 18.26
C ASP A 101 14.08 15.08 18.20
N ASN A 102 15.27 14.47 18.12
CA ASN A 102 15.49 13.03 18.11
C ASN A 102 14.87 12.32 16.89
N ILE A 103 14.91 12.91 15.69
CA ILE A 103 14.52 12.20 14.46
C ILE A 103 15.64 11.26 13.96
N ASP A 104 16.88 11.58 14.29
CA ASP A 104 18.15 10.98 13.88
C ASP A 104 18.71 9.95 14.88
N LEU A 105 18.41 10.10 16.17
CA LEU A 105 18.92 9.21 17.21
C LEU A 105 18.03 7.97 17.40
N PRO A 106 18.52 6.72 17.30
CA PRO A 106 17.70 5.55 17.58
C PRO A 106 17.49 5.28 19.07
N THR A 107 18.32 5.87 19.94
CA THR A 107 18.14 5.80 21.41
C THR A 107 18.26 7.18 22.03
N THR A 108 17.54 7.43 23.13
CA THR A 108 17.56 8.75 23.81
C THR A 108 18.70 8.89 24.82
N ASP A 109 19.21 7.78 25.34
CA ASP A 109 20.22 7.72 26.41
C ASP A 109 21.27 6.62 26.19
N GLY A 110 21.38 6.12 24.95
CA GLY A 110 22.22 4.96 24.60
C GLY A 110 21.58 3.59 24.90
N THR A 111 20.41 3.55 25.55
CA THR A 111 19.77 2.28 25.96
C THR A 111 18.27 2.20 25.68
N THR A 112 17.56 3.33 25.78
CA THR A 112 16.12 3.42 25.60
C THR A 112 15.80 3.71 24.14
N ILE A 113 15.02 2.84 23.50
CA ILE A 113 14.57 3.02 22.10
C ILE A 113 13.82 4.34 22.00
N ASN A 114 14.26 5.19 21.07
CA ASN A 114 13.62 6.45 20.80
C ASN A 114 12.42 6.27 19.85
N PRO A 115 11.17 6.56 20.28
CA PRO A 115 10.00 6.44 19.42
C PRO A 115 9.94 7.50 18.31
N ASN A 116 10.72 8.59 18.41
CA ASN A 116 10.77 9.64 17.40
C ASN A 116 11.80 9.38 16.29
N TYR A 117 12.62 8.33 16.44
CA TYR A 117 13.59 7.96 15.42
C TYR A 117 12.89 7.67 14.10
N PHE A 118 13.44 8.15 12.99
CA PHE A 118 12.77 8.09 11.68
C PHE A 118 12.43 6.65 11.24
N ARG A 119 13.20 5.62 11.66
CA ARG A 119 12.87 4.20 11.39
C ARG A 119 11.76 3.65 12.27
N CYS A 120 11.47 4.29 13.40
CA CYS A 120 10.31 3.98 14.25
C CYS A 120 9.03 4.68 13.76
N LEU A 121 9.15 5.60 12.81
CA LEU A 121 8.06 6.38 12.25
C LEU A 121 7.68 5.89 10.86
N THR A 122 6.38 5.91 10.56
CA THR A 122 5.89 5.77 9.19
C THR A 122 6.33 6.97 8.34
N ASP A 123 6.45 6.78 7.03
CA ASP A 123 6.81 7.86 6.09
C ASP A 123 5.93 9.09 6.24
N ILE A 124 4.62 8.89 6.42
CA ILE A 124 3.66 9.97 6.61
C ILE A 124 3.93 10.74 7.92
N GLN A 125 4.28 10.03 8.99
CA GLN A 125 4.64 10.68 10.26
C GLN A 125 5.95 11.47 10.14
N VAL A 126 6.93 10.98 9.38
CA VAL A 126 8.16 11.72 9.07
C VAL A 126 7.82 12.97 8.29
N LEU A 127 7.08 12.87 7.18
CA LEU A 127 6.70 14.02 6.36
C LEU A 127 5.89 15.07 7.12
N ASN A 128 4.94 14.65 7.96
CA ASN A 128 4.17 15.57 8.80
C ASN A 128 4.99 16.17 9.95
N LYS A 129 6.06 15.50 10.38
CA LYS A 129 7.01 16.05 11.34
C LYS A 129 7.88 17.12 10.69
N LEU A 130 8.28 16.93 9.44
CA LEU A 130 9.09 17.90 8.69
C LEU A 130 8.30 19.16 8.30
N ASP A 131 6.97 19.07 8.22
CA ASP A 131 6.04 20.13 7.84
C ASP A 131 4.85 20.09 8.82
N ALA A 132 5.13 20.51 10.05
CA ALA A 132 4.19 20.47 11.16
C ALA A 132 3.10 21.56 11.02
N ASN A 133 3.43 22.65 10.33
CA ASN A 133 2.49 23.74 10.04
C ASN A 133 1.55 23.43 8.85
N GLY A 134 1.91 22.46 7.99
CA GLY A 134 1.12 22.00 6.85
C GLY A 134 1.12 22.98 5.66
N ASP A 135 2.10 23.86 5.55
CA ASP A 135 2.19 24.88 4.49
C ASP A 135 2.82 24.35 3.19
N GLY A 136 3.33 23.11 3.20
CA GLY A 136 3.95 22.47 2.04
C GLY A 136 5.45 22.74 1.91
N SER A 137 6.06 23.39 2.88
CA SER A 137 7.51 23.62 3.00
C SER A 137 8.05 22.91 4.25
N PRO A 138 9.34 22.55 4.27
CA PRO A 138 9.95 21.99 5.48
C PRO A 138 10.12 23.10 6.52
N ASP A 139 9.70 22.83 7.76
CA ASP A 139 9.86 23.70 8.93
C ASP A 139 11.31 23.73 9.45
N TYR A 140 12.12 22.73 9.05
CA TYR A 140 13.47 22.51 9.55
C TYR A 140 14.52 22.74 8.45
N PRO A 141 15.69 23.27 8.80
CA PRO A 141 16.83 23.30 7.90
C PRO A 141 17.31 21.87 7.59
N ASN A 142 18.17 21.71 6.59
CA ASN A 142 18.81 20.43 6.22
C ASN A 142 17.88 19.36 5.62
N VAL A 143 16.65 19.73 5.23
CA VAL A 143 15.88 18.94 4.27
C VAL A 143 16.32 19.32 2.85
N LEU A 144 16.95 18.39 2.13
CA LEU A 144 17.55 18.65 0.83
C LEU A 144 16.47 18.95 -0.23
N PHE A 145 15.42 18.14 -0.25
CA PHE A 145 14.25 18.31 -1.09
C PHE A 145 13.00 17.95 -0.30
N PHE A 146 11.95 18.77 -0.40
CA PHE A 146 10.70 18.52 0.32
C PHE A 146 9.49 18.57 -0.60
N LYS A 147 8.82 17.42 -0.77
CA LYS A 147 7.64 17.25 -1.64
C LYS A 147 7.86 17.81 -3.06
N TRP A 148 9.05 17.61 -3.63
CA TRP A 148 9.36 18.05 -4.99
C TRP A 148 8.68 17.14 -6.01
N PRO A 149 7.87 17.68 -6.95
CA PRO A 149 7.24 16.89 -7.99
C PRO A 149 8.26 16.49 -9.07
N TYR A 150 8.07 15.31 -9.69
CA TYR A 150 9.03 14.78 -10.68
C TYR A 150 8.41 14.33 -12.01
N ILE A 151 7.09 14.17 -12.07
CA ILE A 151 6.35 13.77 -13.28
C ILE A 151 5.59 14.97 -13.83
N LEU A 152 5.45 15.05 -15.15
CA LEU A 152 4.56 16.00 -15.82
C LEU A 152 3.15 15.42 -16.00
N ASP A 153 2.14 16.26 -15.85
CA ASP A 153 0.74 15.96 -16.10
C ASP A 153 0.40 16.05 -17.61
N GLU A 154 -0.87 15.84 -17.95
CA GLU A 154 -1.36 15.92 -19.35
C GLU A 154 -1.27 17.33 -19.95
N SER A 155 -1.16 18.35 -19.09
CA SER A 155 -1.00 19.76 -19.48
C SER A 155 0.48 20.13 -19.70
N GLY A 156 1.41 19.27 -19.27
CA GLY A 156 2.84 19.53 -19.29
C GLY A 156 3.37 20.22 -18.03
N ASP A 157 2.55 20.34 -16.98
CA ASP A 157 2.92 20.92 -15.68
C ASP A 157 3.36 19.82 -14.71
N LEU A 158 4.18 20.16 -13.72
CA LEU A 158 4.61 19.19 -12.70
C LEU A 158 3.42 18.72 -11.85
N ASP A 159 3.24 17.40 -11.73
CA ASP A 159 2.13 16.78 -11.03
C ASP A 159 2.43 16.66 -9.51
N PRO A 160 1.72 17.42 -8.65
CA PRO A 160 1.97 17.41 -7.21
C PRO A 160 1.51 16.11 -6.52
N ARG A 161 0.90 15.17 -7.25
CA ARG A 161 0.52 13.85 -6.71
C ARG A 161 1.70 12.89 -6.65
N PHE A 162 2.81 13.19 -7.33
CA PHE A 162 3.97 12.33 -7.43
C PHE A 162 5.20 13.12 -7.01
N THR A 163 5.54 13.03 -5.72
CA THR A 163 6.60 13.85 -5.14
C THR A 163 7.61 13.02 -4.38
N TYR A 164 8.81 13.55 -4.22
CA TYR A 164 9.85 12.97 -3.37
C TYR A 164 10.30 13.97 -2.30
N THR A 165 10.78 13.42 -1.19
CA THR A 165 11.44 14.16 -0.11
C THR A 165 12.75 13.47 0.20
N ALA A 166 13.85 14.22 0.28
CA ALA A 166 15.18 13.72 0.54
C ALA A 166 15.84 14.51 1.67
N PHE A 167 16.47 13.80 2.60
CA PHE A 167 17.24 14.36 3.71
C PHE A 167 18.36 13.39 4.11
N LEU A 168 19.35 13.90 4.85
CA LEU A 168 20.52 13.15 5.29
C LEU A 168 20.42 12.85 6.78
N ILE A 169 20.83 11.67 7.21
CA ILE A 169 20.92 11.27 8.61
C ILE A 169 22.35 10.81 8.87
N ASP A 170 22.90 11.21 10.02
CA ASP A 170 24.17 10.72 10.55
C ASP A 170 24.01 9.22 10.89
N ASP A 171 24.79 8.35 10.25
CA ASP A 171 24.72 6.90 10.47
C ASP A 171 25.44 6.44 11.74
N GLU A 172 26.28 7.27 12.35
CA GLU A 172 26.88 7.07 13.68
C GLU A 172 26.10 7.72 14.82
N ALA A 173 24.96 8.36 14.56
CA ALA A 173 24.16 9.08 15.56
C ALA A 173 23.87 8.26 16.84
N SER A 174 23.85 6.93 16.77
CA SER A 174 23.62 6.02 17.90
C SER A 174 24.85 5.55 18.67
N GLY A 175 26.05 5.80 18.14
CA GLY A 175 27.28 5.16 18.57
C GLY A 175 28.14 4.76 17.38
N GLY A 176 29.43 5.03 17.52
CA GLY A 176 30.41 4.93 16.43
C GLY A 176 31.57 5.88 16.76
N THR A 177 32.59 5.90 15.91
CA THR A 177 33.54 7.00 15.93
C THR A 177 32.96 8.06 15.01
N PRO A 178 32.69 9.29 15.49
CA PRO A 178 32.11 10.32 14.65
C PRO A 178 32.91 10.52 13.37
N ASP A 179 32.19 10.44 12.28
CA ASP A 179 32.64 10.46 10.91
C ASP A 179 31.77 11.49 10.18
N ALA A 180 32.34 12.22 9.23
CA ALA A 180 31.58 13.18 8.42
C ALA A 180 31.75 12.92 6.93
N ASN A 181 32.35 11.80 6.56
CA ASN A 181 32.61 11.43 5.18
C ASN A 181 31.51 10.54 4.62
N ASP A 182 30.69 9.95 5.46
CA ASP A 182 29.52 9.18 5.13
C ASP A 182 28.27 9.70 5.84
N VAL A 183 27.13 9.40 5.23
CA VAL A 183 25.80 9.66 5.77
C VAL A 183 24.81 8.68 5.18
N LEU A 184 23.71 8.46 5.91
CA LEU A 184 22.53 7.78 5.40
C LEU A 184 21.60 8.77 4.68
N MET A 185 21.51 8.66 3.36
CA MET A 185 20.51 9.40 2.58
C MET A 185 19.16 8.69 2.60
N VAL A 186 18.14 9.40 3.08
CA VAL A 186 16.77 8.89 3.15
C VAL A 186 15.91 9.61 2.11
N CYS A 187 15.33 8.83 1.18
CA CYS A 187 14.46 9.33 0.12
C CYS A 187 13.07 8.71 0.27
N ILE A 188 12.06 9.55 0.51
CA ILE A 188 10.66 9.15 0.62
C ILE A 188 9.93 9.59 -0.65
N GLY A 189 9.53 8.63 -1.46
CA GLY A 189 8.64 8.84 -2.60
C GLY A 189 7.18 8.72 -2.20
N THR A 190 6.34 9.56 -2.80
CA THR A 190 4.90 9.62 -2.55
C THR A 190 4.13 9.53 -3.86
N ALA A 191 3.04 8.77 -3.85
CA ALA A 191 2.10 8.66 -4.97
C ALA A 191 0.66 8.83 -4.48
N GLY A 192 -0.05 9.80 -5.05
CA GLY A 192 -1.40 10.19 -4.62
C GLY A 192 -1.40 11.33 -3.61
N THR A 193 -2.58 11.67 -3.10
CA THR A 193 -2.78 12.83 -2.20
C THR A 193 -3.66 12.46 -1.03
N GLY A 194 -3.45 13.14 0.10
CA GLY A 194 -4.28 13.00 1.30
C GLY A 194 -4.31 11.56 1.85
N SER A 195 -5.49 11.09 2.25
CA SER A 195 -5.65 9.77 2.89
C SER A 195 -5.41 8.56 2.00
N ASN A 196 -5.28 8.74 0.69
CA ASN A 196 -5.03 7.68 -0.29
C ASN A 196 -3.58 7.70 -0.81
N MET A 197 -2.70 8.44 -0.14
CA MET A 197 -1.29 8.51 -0.49
C MET A 197 -0.59 7.18 -0.18
N THR A 198 0.20 6.72 -1.15
CA THR A 198 1.11 5.58 -1.00
C THR A 198 2.53 6.12 -0.90
N THR A 199 3.35 5.52 -0.04
CA THR A 199 4.73 5.93 0.17
C THR A 199 5.69 4.77 -0.06
N SER A 200 6.93 5.11 -0.42
CA SER A 200 8.06 4.17 -0.47
C SER A 200 9.29 4.91 0.03
N ARG A 201 10.14 4.21 0.78
CA ARG A 201 11.36 4.76 1.37
C ARG A 201 12.58 4.01 0.85
N LEU A 202 13.57 4.77 0.38
CA LEU A 202 14.93 4.30 0.15
C LEU A 202 15.82 4.86 1.24
N GLU A 203 16.69 4.01 1.78
CA GLU A 203 17.73 4.38 2.74
C GLU A 203 19.04 3.88 2.15
N ILE A 204 19.92 4.81 1.75
CA ILE A 204 21.15 4.50 1.02
C ILE A 204 22.29 5.26 1.66
N GLU A 205 23.31 4.54 2.09
CA GLU A 205 24.55 5.08 2.59
C GLU A 205 25.36 5.69 1.42
N ILE A 206 25.82 6.92 1.60
CA ILE A 206 26.68 7.61 0.65
C ILE A 206 27.95 8.03 1.38
N ALA A 207 29.09 7.88 0.71
CA ALA A 207 30.39 8.21 1.26
C ALA A 207 31.21 9.05 0.28
N ILE A 208 32.05 9.93 0.80
CA ILE A 208 33.05 10.68 0.04
C ILE A 208 34.21 9.75 -0.25
N GLU A 209 34.43 9.46 -1.53
CA GLU A 209 35.58 8.68 -1.95
C GLU A 209 36.85 9.53 -1.81
N THR A 210 37.67 9.22 -0.80
CA THR A 210 39.01 9.81 -0.68
C THR A 210 39.94 9.07 -1.64
N ILE A 211 40.27 9.71 -2.77
CA ILE A 211 41.31 9.20 -3.67
C ILE A 211 42.66 9.34 -2.95
N ILE A 212 43.23 8.22 -2.49
CA ILE A 212 44.56 8.13 -1.86
C ILE A 212 45.66 8.18 -2.93
#